data_AF-A0A2J8QNQ6-F1
#
_entry.id   AF-A0A2J8QNQ6-F1
#
_cell.length_a   1.000
_cell.length_b   1.000
_cell.length_c   1.000
_cell.angle_alpha   90.00
_cell.angle_beta   90.00
_cell.angle_gamma   90.00
#
_symmetry.space_group_name_H-M   'P 1'
#
loop_
_entity.id
_entity.type
_entity.pdbx_description
1 polymer ?
#
loop_
_entity_poly.entity_id
_entity_poly.type
_entity_poly.pdbx_seq_one_letter_code
_entity_poly.pdbx_strand_id
1 'polypeptide(L)'
;MLPPQKKPWESMAKGLVLGALFTSFLLLVYSYAVPPLHAGLASTTPEAAASCSPPVLEPEAVIRANGSAGECQPRRNIVFLKTHKTASSTLLNILFRFGQKHRLKFAFPNGRNDFDYPTFFARSLVQDYRPGACFNIICNHMRFHYDEVRGLVPTNAIFITVLRDPARLFESSFHYFGPVVPLTWKLSAGDKLAEFLQDPDRYYDPNGFNAHYLRNLLFFDLGYDNSLDPSSPQVQEHILEVERRFHLVLLQEYFDESLVLLKDLLCWELEDVLYFKLN
;
A
#
# COMPACT_ATOMS: atom_id res chain seq x y z
N MET A 1 -70.11 26.19 -11.06
CA MET A 1 -68.74 25.66 -11.26
C MET A 1 -68.21 25.23 -9.90
N LEU A 2 -68.07 23.92 -9.68
CA LEU A 2 -67.42 23.36 -8.48
C LEU A 2 -65.90 23.24 -8.74
N PRO A 3 -65.02 23.57 -7.78
CA PRO A 3 -63.58 23.47 -7.97
C PRO A 3 -63.14 21.98 -7.99
N PRO A 4 -62.02 21.65 -8.67
CA PRO A 4 -61.54 20.29 -8.75
C PRO A 4 -61.01 19.82 -7.38
N GLN A 5 -61.57 18.73 -6.88
CA GLN A 5 -61.07 18.03 -5.69
C GLN A 5 -59.70 17.41 -6.01
N LYS A 6 -58.64 17.89 -5.35
CA LYS A 6 -57.31 17.28 -5.42
C LYS A 6 -57.37 15.87 -4.85
N LYS A 7 -56.88 14.89 -5.62
CA LYS A 7 -56.93 13.48 -5.24
C LYS A 7 -56.02 13.23 -4.02
N PRO A 8 -56.47 12.50 -2.99
CA PRO A 8 -55.79 12.37 -1.70
C PRO A 8 -54.36 11.80 -1.76
N TRP A 9 -54.03 11.01 -2.78
CA TRP A 9 -52.70 10.43 -2.98
C TRP A 9 -51.58 11.46 -3.25
N GLU A 10 -51.87 12.59 -3.91
CA GLU A 10 -50.88 13.64 -4.17
C GLU A 10 -50.44 14.34 -2.88
N SER A 11 -51.34 14.43 -1.90
CA SER A 11 -51.03 15.01 -0.59
C SER A 11 -50.14 14.07 0.22
N MET A 12 -50.37 12.76 0.14
CA MET A 12 -49.55 11.77 0.82
C MET A 12 -48.15 11.65 0.21
N ALA A 13 -48.05 11.68 -1.13
CA ALA A 13 -46.75 11.66 -1.81
C ALA A 13 -45.90 12.89 -1.46
N LYS A 14 -46.52 14.08 -1.38
CA LYS A 14 -45.85 15.31 -0.93
C LYS A 14 -45.39 15.20 0.52
N GLY A 15 -46.21 14.62 1.40
CA GLY A 15 -45.83 14.36 2.79
C GLY A 15 -44.65 13.40 2.92
N LEU A 16 -44.60 12.35 2.09
CA LEU A 16 -43.52 11.36 2.10
C LEU A 16 -42.19 11.96 1.61
N VAL A 17 -42.24 12.76 0.54
CA VAL A 17 -41.06 13.47 0.02
C VAL A 17 -40.56 14.50 1.03
N LEU A 18 -41.45 15.27 1.66
CA LEU A 18 -41.06 16.22 2.70
C LEU A 18 -40.43 15.51 3.91
N GLY A 19 -40.99 14.37 4.31
CA GLY A 19 -40.47 13.53 5.38
C GLY A 19 -39.06 13.00 5.07
N ALA A 20 -38.83 12.48 3.87
CA ALA A 20 -37.52 11.98 3.45
C ALA A 20 -36.45 13.07 3.37
N LEU A 21 -36.82 14.28 2.91
CA LEU A 21 -35.92 15.43 2.88
C LEU A 21 -35.59 15.91 4.30
N PHE A 22 -36.58 15.93 5.21
CA PHE A 22 -36.37 16.32 6.59
C PHE A 22 -35.51 15.33 7.37
N THR A 23 -35.70 14.02 7.19
CA THR A 23 -34.86 12.99 7.83
C THR A 23 -33.43 13.02 7.28
N SER A 24 -33.26 13.21 5.96
CA SER A 24 -31.94 13.35 5.35
C SER A 24 -31.21 14.60 5.86
N PHE A 25 -31.92 15.71 6.01
CA PHE A 25 -31.38 16.95 6.58
C PHE A 25 -30.99 16.77 8.06
N LEU A 26 -31.82 16.11 8.87
CA LEU A 26 -31.50 15.81 10.27
C LEU A 26 -30.30 14.88 10.42
N LEU A 27 -30.16 13.87 9.55
CA LEU A 27 -28.99 12.98 9.53
C LEU A 27 -27.72 13.74 9.15
N LEU A 28 -27.81 14.67 8.18
CA LEU A 28 -26.72 15.57 7.82
C LEU A 28 -26.34 16.45 9.00
N VAL A 29 -27.31 17.15 9.62
CA VAL A 29 -27.06 17.99 10.80
C VAL A 29 -26.47 17.18 11.94
N TYR A 30 -26.95 15.96 12.19
CA TYR A 30 -26.37 15.06 13.20
C TYR A 30 -24.92 14.69 12.89
N SER A 31 -24.59 14.39 11.62
CA SER A 31 -23.22 14.09 11.20
C SER A 31 -22.25 15.27 11.32
N TYR A 32 -22.76 16.51 11.29
CA TYR A 32 -21.96 17.72 11.48
C TYR A 32 -21.94 18.24 12.93
N ALA A 33 -23.01 17.99 13.70
CA ALA A 33 -23.17 18.50 15.07
C ALA A 33 -22.64 17.53 16.14
N VAL A 34 -22.49 16.24 15.82
CA VAL A 34 -21.84 15.27 16.69
C VAL A 34 -20.40 15.10 16.22
N PRO A 35 -19.41 15.65 16.94
CA PRO A 35 -18.02 15.31 16.68
C PRO A 35 -17.88 13.79 16.79
N PRO A 36 -17.04 13.14 15.96
CA PRO A 36 -16.71 11.74 16.21
C PRO A 36 -16.31 11.62 17.68
N LEU A 37 -16.88 10.62 18.37
CA LEU A 37 -16.44 10.20 19.69
C LEU A 37 -14.95 9.86 19.58
N HIS A 38 -14.11 10.88 19.72
CA HIS A 38 -12.74 10.74 20.15
C HIS A 38 -12.88 10.22 21.58
N ALA A 39 -12.90 8.90 21.72
CA ALA A 39 -12.42 8.28 22.92
C ALA A 39 -11.05 8.91 23.16
N GLY A 40 -10.98 9.82 24.13
CA GLY A 40 -9.78 10.54 24.46
C GLY A 40 -8.69 9.53 24.74
N LEU A 41 -7.76 9.39 23.80
CA LEU A 41 -6.48 8.79 24.12
C LEU A 41 -5.82 9.82 25.02
N ALA A 42 -5.85 9.52 26.32
CA ALA A 42 -5.02 10.21 27.28
C ALA A 42 -3.61 10.29 26.68
N SER A 43 -3.06 11.50 26.67
CA SER A 43 -1.66 11.77 26.39
C SER A 43 -0.82 11.06 27.47
N THR A 44 -0.62 9.76 27.31
CA THR A 44 0.54 9.09 27.87
C THR A 44 1.70 9.47 26.98
N THR A 45 2.73 10.04 27.61
CA THR A 45 4.09 10.16 27.09
C THR A 45 4.42 9.05 26.09
N PRO A 46 5.09 9.34 24.95
CA PRO A 46 5.44 8.31 23.99
C PRO A 46 6.43 7.34 24.65
N GLU A 47 5.88 6.29 25.25
CA GLU A 47 6.59 5.04 25.43
C GLU A 47 7.03 4.68 24.02
N ALA A 48 8.34 4.83 23.74
CA ALA A 48 8.91 4.57 22.44
C ALA A 48 8.34 3.23 21.94
N ALA A 49 7.53 3.28 20.87
CA ALA A 49 6.71 2.16 20.45
C ALA A 49 7.59 0.91 20.36
N ALA A 50 7.41 -0.03 21.29
CA ALA A 50 8.36 -1.10 21.53
C ALA A 50 8.66 -1.84 20.22
N SER A 51 9.93 -1.81 19.81
CA SER A 51 10.40 -2.51 18.63
C SER A 51 10.22 -4.02 18.80
N CYS A 52 10.00 -4.73 17.70
CA CYS A 52 10.00 -6.18 17.64
C CYS A 52 11.19 -6.73 18.44
N SER A 53 10.84 -7.46 19.50
CA SER A 53 11.76 -8.19 20.35
C SER A 53 11.35 -9.66 20.23
N PRO A 54 11.99 -10.46 19.36
CA PRO A 54 11.61 -11.85 19.23
C PRO A 54 11.77 -12.54 20.60
N PRO A 55 10.87 -13.47 20.97
CA PRO A 55 11.07 -14.26 22.17
C PRO A 55 12.43 -14.94 22.08
N VAL A 56 13.24 -14.83 23.15
CA VAL A 56 14.55 -15.46 23.24
C VAL A 56 14.36 -16.98 23.11
N LEU A 57 14.60 -17.51 21.91
CA LEU A 57 14.62 -18.94 21.63
C LEU A 57 16.04 -19.29 21.20
N GLU A 58 16.76 -19.90 22.16
CA GLU A 58 18.01 -20.68 22.10
C GLU A 58 19.19 -20.15 21.25
N PRO A 59 20.45 -20.39 21.64
CA PRO A 59 21.61 -19.76 21.02
C PRO A 59 21.66 -20.06 19.52
N GLU A 60 21.80 -19.04 18.68
CA GLU A 60 22.38 -19.22 17.35
C GLU A 60 23.70 -19.98 17.56
N ALA A 61 23.72 -21.24 17.14
CA ALA A 61 24.89 -22.09 17.27
C ALA A 61 26.07 -21.33 16.66
N VAL A 62 27.05 -21.00 17.49
CA VAL A 62 28.34 -20.47 17.06
C VAL A 62 28.97 -21.53 16.16
N ILE A 63 28.79 -21.39 14.85
CA ILE A 63 29.40 -22.28 13.86
C ILE A 63 30.90 -22.03 13.93
N ARG A 64 31.62 -23.02 14.48
CA ARG A 64 33.07 -23.11 14.38
C ARG A 64 33.43 -23.16 12.91
N ALA A 65 34.32 -22.26 12.49
CA ALA A 65 34.92 -22.27 11.17
C ALA A 65 35.69 -23.59 10.96
N ASN A 66 35.15 -24.46 10.13
CA ASN A 66 35.90 -25.49 9.44
C ASN A 66 35.31 -25.60 8.03
N GLY A 67 36.16 -25.36 7.02
CA GLY A 67 35.74 -25.09 5.64
C GLY A 67 35.10 -26.26 4.90
N SER A 68 33.79 -26.38 5.00
CA SER A 68 32.93 -26.74 3.87
C SER A 68 32.18 -25.48 3.42
N ALA A 69 31.87 -25.35 2.13
CA ALA A 69 30.94 -24.33 1.66
C ALA A 69 29.59 -24.56 2.36
N GLY A 70 29.35 -23.82 3.45
CA GLY A 70 28.16 -24.01 4.28
C GLY A 70 26.91 -23.73 3.44
N GLU A 71 25.99 -24.69 3.42
CA GLU A 71 24.68 -24.52 2.78
C GLU A 71 24.00 -23.27 3.32
N CYS A 72 23.60 -22.37 2.42
CA CYS A 72 22.88 -21.18 2.81
C CYS A 72 21.51 -21.55 3.41
N GLN A 73 21.15 -20.93 4.53
CA GLN A 73 19.88 -21.19 5.20
C GLN A 73 18.76 -20.32 4.62
N PRO A 74 17.58 -20.89 4.29
CA PRO A 74 16.46 -20.15 3.73
C PRO A 74 16.02 -18.99 4.64
N ARG A 75 16.02 -17.77 4.09
CA ARG A 75 15.57 -16.55 4.78
C ARG A 75 14.05 -16.57 4.96
N ARG A 76 13.59 -16.24 6.16
CA ARG A 76 12.16 -16.27 6.55
C ARG A 76 11.58 -14.92 6.96
N ASN A 77 12.43 -13.94 7.25
CA ASN A 77 12.02 -12.61 7.65
C ASN A 77 12.15 -11.68 6.44
N ILE A 78 11.03 -11.29 5.83
CA ILE A 78 10.99 -10.60 4.55
C ILE A 78 10.01 -9.43 4.63
N VAL A 79 10.49 -8.25 4.28
CA VAL A 79 9.65 -7.09 4.03
C VAL A 79 9.61 -6.87 2.53
N PHE A 80 8.43 -6.99 1.93
CA PHE A 80 8.19 -6.62 0.55
C PHE A 80 7.37 -5.34 0.49
N LEU A 81 8.01 -4.24 0.10
CA LEU A 81 7.26 -3.04 -0.27
C LEU A 81 6.61 -3.25 -1.64
N LYS A 82 5.31 -3.52 -1.60
CA LYS A 82 4.48 -3.74 -2.77
C LYS A 82 4.11 -2.41 -3.44
N THR A 83 4.77 -2.10 -4.55
CA THR A 83 4.43 -0.93 -5.40
C THR A 83 3.29 -1.25 -6.37
N HIS A 84 2.58 -0.24 -6.85
CA HIS A 84 1.46 -0.39 -7.76
C HIS A 84 1.91 -0.65 -9.21
N LYS A 85 1.17 -1.51 -9.92
CA LYS A 85 1.31 -1.74 -11.39
C LYS A 85 2.69 -2.26 -11.84
N THR A 86 3.38 -3.01 -10.98
CA THR A 86 4.74 -3.54 -11.15
C THR A 86 4.79 -5.08 -11.05
N ALA A 87 3.71 -5.78 -11.44
CA ALA A 87 3.43 -7.20 -11.15
C ALA A 87 3.67 -7.62 -9.68
N SER A 88 3.58 -6.67 -8.77
CA SER A 88 3.78 -6.89 -7.34
C SER A 88 2.74 -7.85 -6.72
N SER A 89 1.58 -8.05 -7.34
CA SER A 89 0.62 -9.10 -6.95
C SER A 89 1.16 -10.52 -7.19
N THR A 90 2.00 -10.72 -8.21
CA THR A 90 2.67 -12.01 -8.45
C THR A 90 3.66 -12.31 -7.32
N LEU A 91 4.50 -11.34 -6.97
CA LEU A 91 5.43 -11.46 -5.83
C LEU A 91 4.69 -11.67 -4.50
N LEU A 92 3.60 -10.95 -4.26
CA LEU A 92 2.77 -11.17 -3.07
C LEU A 92 2.25 -12.62 -3.00
N ASN A 93 1.82 -13.22 -4.10
CA ASN A 93 1.37 -14.61 -4.13
C ASN A 93 2.52 -15.61 -3.87
N ILE A 94 3.71 -15.34 -4.41
CA ILE A 94 4.94 -16.11 -4.12
C ILE A 94 5.21 -16.09 -2.61
N LEU A 95 5.23 -14.90 -1.99
CA LEU A 95 5.50 -14.72 -0.57
C LEU A 95 4.41 -15.37 0.32
N PHE A 96 3.14 -15.27 -0.07
CA PHE A 96 2.03 -15.94 0.62
C PHE A 96 2.20 -17.46 0.60
N ARG A 97 2.50 -18.04 -0.55
CA ARG A 97 2.75 -19.48 -0.68
C ARG A 97 3.93 -19.93 0.16
N PHE A 98 5.06 -19.23 0.11
CA PHE A 98 6.23 -19.54 0.91
C PHE A 98 5.92 -19.44 2.41
N GLY A 99 5.32 -18.34 2.86
CA GLY A 99 4.99 -18.18 4.28
C GLY A 99 3.97 -19.19 4.77
N GLN A 100 2.99 -19.59 3.95
CA GLN A 100 2.08 -20.69 4.28
C GLN A 100 2.81 -22.03 4.40
N LYS A 101 3.66 -22.39 3.42
CA LYS A 101 4.49 -23.61 3.43
C LYS A 101 5.33 -23.71 4.70
N HIS A 102 5.88 -22.60 5.16
CA HIS A 102 6.76 -22.53 6.33
C HIS A 102 6.09 -22.06 7.64
N ARG A 103 4.76 -21.90 7.65
CA ARG A 103 3.97 -21.45 8.82
C ARG A 103 4.48 -20.14 9.44
N LEU A 104 4.82 -19.19 8.58
CA LEU A 104 5.35 -17.88 8.96
C LEU A 104 4.23 -16.93 9.40
N LYS A 105 4.56 -16.03 10.33
CA LYS A 105 3.63 -15.03 10.82
C LYS A 105 3.62 -13.80 9.89
N PHE A 106 2.48 -13.56 9.25
CA PHE A 106 2.27 -12.39 8.40
C PHE A 106 1.76 -11.19 9.21
N ALA A 107 2.23 -9.99 8.88
CA ALA A 107 1.55 -8.76 9.24
C ALA A 107 0.46 -8.52 8.19
N PHE A 108 -0.80 -8.74 8.55
CA PHE A 108 -1.94 -8.44 7.68
C PHE A 108 -2.60 -7.14 8.09
N PRO A 109 -3.19 -6.39 7.15
CA PRO A 109 -4.03 -5.24 7.46
C PRO A 109 -5.33 -5.66 8.17
N ASN A 110 -5.88 -4.77 8.99
CA ASN A 110 -7.15 -5.00 9.68
C ASN A 110 -8.35 -4.68 8.77
N GLY A 111 -8.97 -5.71 8.17
CA GLY A 111 -10.25 -5.60 7.46
C GLY A 111 -10.20 -5.01 6.04
N ARG A 112 -9.02 -4.68 5.51
CA ARG A 112 -8.78 -4.19 4.15
C ARG A 112 -7.77 -5.09 3.41
N ASN A 113 -7.52 -4.81 2.13
CA ASN A 113 -6.44 -5.47 1.37
C ASN A 113 -5.10 -4.72 1.45
N ASP A 114 -5.11 -3.51 2.01
CA ASP A 114 -4.00 -2.58 2.18
C ASP A 114 -3.94 -2.04 3.62
N PHE A 115 -2.83 -1.41 3.98
CA PHE A 115 -2.65 -0.72 5.26
C PHE A 115 -3.10 0.75 5.16
N ASP A 116 -4.40 0.96 4.95
CA ASP A 116 -5.06 2.27 4.92
C ASP A 116 -4.46 3.27 3.89
N TYR A 117 -4.02 2.74 2.75
CA TYR A 117 -3.49 3.55 1.67
C TYR A 117 -4.54 4.58 1.20
N PRO A 118 -4.18 5.88 1.00
CA PRO A 118 -2.83 6.42 0.78
C PRO A 118 -2.16 7.05 2.02
N THR A 119 -2.65 6.81 3.23
CA THR A 119 -1.99 7.30 4.45
C THR A 119 -0.67 6.58 4.68
N PHE A 120 0.28 7.23 5.34
CA PHE A 120 1.55 6.60 5.72
C PHE A 120 1.30 5.37 6.59
N PHE A 121 2.06 4.31 6.34
CA PHE A 121 2.01 3.11 7.16
C PHE A 121 2.27 3.44 8.63
N ALA A 122 1.42 2.90 9.49
CA ALA A 122 1.62 2.83 10.92
C ALA A 122 1.46 1.38 11.38
N ARG A 123 2.29 0.93 12.32
CA ARG A 123 2.26 -0.46 12.80
C ARG A 123 0.94 -0.85 13.47
N SER A 124 0.18 0.13 13.95
CA SER A 124 -1.18 -0.05 14.49
C SER A 124 -2.21 -0.50 13.45
N LEU A 125 -1.91 -0.35 12.15
CA LEU A 125 -2.76 -0.84 11.06
C LEU A 125 -2.65 -2.37 10.86
N VAL A 126 -1.64 -3.00 11.48
CA VAL A 126 -1.49 -4.45 11.48
C VAL A 126 -2.55 -5.06 12.40
N GLN A 127 -3.27 -6.05 11.87
CA GLN A 127 -4.27 -6.80 12.60
C GLN A 127 -3.67 -7.40 13.88
N ASP A 128 -4.38 -7.20 15.00
CA ASP A 128 -4.02 -7.70 16.33
C ASP A 128 -2.63 -7.26 16.82
N TYR A 129 -2.11 -6.13 16.31
CA TYR A 129 -0.82 -5.59 16.76
C TYR A 129 -0.81 -5.28 18.27
N ARG A 130 0.32 -5.62 18.90
CA ARG A 130 0.65 -5.23 20.28
C ARG A 130 2.10 -4.76 20.32
N PRO A 131 2.48 -3.81 21.21
CA PRO A 131 3.86 -3.38 21.36
C PRO A 131 4.82 -4.56 21.50
N GLY A 132 5.94 -4.54 20.76
CA GLY A 132 6.93 -5.61 20.73
C GLY A 132 6.60 -6.80 19.82
N ALA A 133 5.43 -6.82 19.18
CA ALA A 133 5.06 -7.89 18.26
C ALA A 133 6.02 -7.97 17.06
N CYS A 134 6.50 -9.18 16.80
CA CYS A 134 7.30 -9.51 15.62
C CYS A 134 6.48 -10.23 14.56
N PHE A 135 6.84 -10.00 13.31
CA PHE A 135 6.30 -10.65 12.13
C PHE A 135 7.43 -11.15 11.24
N ASN A 136 7.18 -12.23 10.52
CA ASN A 136 8.11 -12.77 9.55
C ASN A 136 7.94 -12.08 8.20
N ILE A 137 6.71 -11.92 7.71
CA ILE A 137 6.45 -11.36 6.38
C ILE A 137 5.51 -10.15 6.44
N ILE A 138 5.89 -9.07 5.77
CA ILE A 138 5.06 -7.90 5.51
C ILE A 138 5.05 -7.68 4.00
N CYS A 139 3.89 -7.74 3.34
CA CYS A 139 3.84 -7.67 1.88
C CYS A 139 2.56 -7.06 1.27
N ASN A 140 1.59 -6.62 2.07
CA ASN A 140 0.41 -5.90 1.57
C ASN A 140 0.76 -4.45 1.18
N HIS A 141 -0.10 -3.83 0.36
CA HIS A 141 0.08 -2.43 -0.07
C HIS A 141 0.09 -1.48 1.13
N MET A 142 0.98 -0.49 1.07
CA MET A 142 1.12 0.59 2.04
C MET A 142 1.74 1.80 1.37
N ARG A 143 1.61 2.98 1.97
CA ARG A 143 2.55 4.08 1.72
C ARG A 143 3.71 3.91 2.70
N PHE A 144 4.91 3.68 2.19
CA PHE A 144 6.02 3.20 3.00
C PHE A 144 6.42 4.19 4.10
N HIS A 145 6.70 3.66 5.28
CA HIS A 145 7.28 4.39 6.39
C HIS A 145 8.29 3.48 7.09
N TYR A 146 9.58 3.71 6.81
CA TYR A 146 10.63 2.74 7.12
C TYR A 146 10.71 2.40 8.61
N ASP A 147 10.69 3.38 9.50
CA ASP A 147 10.86 3.14 10.94
C ASP A 147 9.71 2.33 11.55
N GLU A 148 8.47 2.57 11.07
CA GLU A 148 7.29 1.81 11.48
C GLU A 148 7.35 0.35 10.99
N VAL A 149 7.74 0.14 9.73
CA VAL A 149 7.89 -1.21 9.17
C VAL A 149 9.07 -1.95 9.82
N ARG A 150 10.18 -1.25 10.04
CA ARG A 150 11.39 -1.81 10.63
C ARG A 150 11.16 -2.31 12.05
N GLY A 151 10.34 -1.59 12.81
CA GLY A 151 9.94 -1.95 14.17
C GLY A 151 9.09 -3.21 14.26
N LEU A 152 8.60 -3.78 13.16
CA LEU A 152 7.74 -4.97 13.14
C LEU A 152 8.46 -6.28 12.83
N VAL A 153 9.73 -6.22 12.42
CA VAL A 153 10.47 -7.39 11.93
C VAL A 153 11.83 -7.55 12.61
N PRO A 154 12.35 -8.79 12.76
CA PRO A 154 13.66 -9.04 13.34
C PRO A 154 14.81 -8.33 12.59
N THR A 155 15.96 -8.18 13.26
CA THR A 155 17.07 -7.39 12.71
C THR A 155 17.65 -7.96 11.40
N ASN A 156 17.52 -9.26 11.18
CA ASN A 156 17.98 -9.95 9.98
C ASN A 156 16.95 -9.98 8.82
N ALA A 157 15.87 -9.20 8.90
CA ALA A 157 14.86 -9.14 7.85
C ALA A 157 15.41 -8.59 6.53
N ILE A 158 15.08 -9.26 5.43
CA ILE A 158 15.46 -8.86 4.07
C ILE A 158 14.37 -7.95 3.50
N PHE A 159 14.76 -6.75 3.12
CA PHE A 159 13.87 -5.75 2.51
C PHE A 159 13.98 -5.83 1.00
N ILE A 160 12.85 -6.01 0.32
CA ILE A 160 12.76 -6.07 -1.14
C ILE A 160 11.64 -5.16 -1.63
N THR A 161 11.76 -4.69 -2.86
CA THR A 161 10.67 -4.01 -3.58
C THR A 161 10.77 -4.32 -5.06
N VAL A 162 9.81 -3.87 -5.85
CA VAL A 162 9.81 -4.01 -7.30
C VAL A 162 9.50 -2.66 -7.92
N LEU A 163 10.24 -2.27 -8.95
CA LEU A 163 10.00 -1.07 -9.74
C LEU A 163 9.69 -1.45 -11.18
N ARG A 164 9.27 -0.45 -11.95
CA ARG A 164 8.92 -0.58 -13.36
C ARG A 164 9.37 0.69 -14.09
N ASP A 165 9.60 0.57 -15.39
CA ASP A 165 9.73 1.74 -16.26
C ASP A 165 8.60 2.78 -15.98
N PRO A 166 8.93 4.03 -15.63
CA PRO A 166 7.94 5.03 -15.21
C PRO A 166 6.87 5.33 -16.26
N ALA A 167 7.20 5.29 -17.55
CA ALA A 167 6.23 5.58 -18.62
C ALA A 167 5.20 4.44 -18.73
N ARG A 168 5.68 3.19 -18.75
CA ARG A 168 4.80 2.00 -18.75
C ARG A 168 3.98 1.86 -17.48
N LEU A 169 4.55 2.24 -16.34
CA LEU A 169 3.84 2.32 -15.07
C LEU A 169 2.71 3.35 -15.14
N PHE A 170 3.00 4.57 -15.63
CA PHE A 170 2.02 5.64 -15.74
C PHE A 170 0.85 5.23 -16.64
N GLU A 171 1.11 4.69 -17.82
CA GLU A 171 0.07 4.17 -18.72
C GLU A 171 -0.79 3.11 -18.02
N SER A 172 -0.17 2.15 -17.34
CA SER A 172 -0.89 1.09 -16.62
C SER A 172 -1.71 1.62 -15.44
N SER A 173 -1.18 2.61 -14.72
CA SER A 173 -1.85 3.28 -13.60
C SER A 173 -3.04 4.08 -14.08
N PHE A 174 -2.86 4.90 -15.10
CA PHE A 174 -3.88 5.77 -15.67
C PHE A 174 -5.13 4.98 -16.10
N HIS A 175 -4.92 3.88 -16.83
CA HIS A 175 -6.02 3.02 -17.26
C HIS A 175 -6.68 2.27 -16.11
N TYR A 176 -5.89 1.74 -15.17
CA TYR A 176 -6.41 0.92 -14.08
C TYR A 176 -7.17 1.74 -13.03
N PHE A 177 -6.64 2.91 -12.66
CA PHE A 177 -7.20 3.75 -11.61
C PHE A 177 -8.12 4.86 -12.13
N GLY A 178 -8.21 5.10 -13.44
CA GLY A 178 -9.11 6.10 -14.03
C GLY A 178 -10.53 6.12 -13.44
N PRO A 179 -11.21 4.96 -13.25
CA PRO A 179 -12.54 4.91 -12.64
C PRO A 179 -12.63 5.45 -11.21
N VAL A 180 -11.52 5.57 -10.48
CA VAL A 180 -11.46 6.09 -9.11
C VAL A 180 -10.69 7.41 -8.98
N VAL A 181 -10.31 8.03 -10.11
CA VAL A 181 -9.61 9.32 -10.16
C VAL A 181 -10.46 10.34 -10.93
N PRO A 182 -11.24 11.19 -10.24
CA PRO A 182 -12.16 12.14 -10.87
C PRO A 182 -11.54 13.11 -11.87
N LEU A 183 -10.25 13.42 -11.73
CA LEU A 183 -9.51 14.27 -12.67
C LEU A 183 -9.55 13.72 -14.10
N THR A 184 -9.56 12.39 -14.26
CA THR A 184 -9.59 11.73 -15.57
C THR A 184 -10.97 11.72 -16.23
N TRP A 185 -12.04 12.04 -15.48
CA TRP A 185 -13.40 11.99 -16.01
C TRP A 185 -13.75 13.22 -16.85
N LYS A 186 -13.02 14.33 -16.64
CA LYS A 186 -13.15 15.56 -17.42
C LYS A 186 -12.59 15.42 -18.84
N LEU A 187 -11.73 14.43 -19.07
CA LEU A 187 -11.15 14.11 -20.37
C LEU A 187 -12.26 13.51 -21.26
N SER A 188 -12.40 14.07 -22.45
CA SER A 188 -13.51 13.81 -23.36
C SER A 188 -13.07 13.14 -24.67
N ALA A 189 -11.77 13.13 -24.95
CA ALA A 189 -11.22 12.43 -26.10
C ALA A 189 -11.42 10.91 -25.98
N GLY A 190 -11.44 10.24 -27.14
CA GLY A 190 -11.44 8.77 -27.20
C GLY A 190 -10.19 8.17 -26.56
N ASP A 191 -9.03 8.79 -26.78
CA ASP A 191 -7.78 8.50 -26.08
C ASP A 191 -7.55 9.54 -24.97
N LYS A 192 -8.03 9.21 -23.78
CA LYS A 192 -7.91 10.07 -22.60
C LYS A 192 -6.46 10.21 -22.13
N LEU A 193 -5.64 9.18 -22.30
CA LEU A 193 -4.24 9.24 -21.90
C LEU A 193 -3.49 10.25 -22.78
N ALA A 194 -3.68 10.17 -24.09
CA ALA A 194 -3.09 11.13 -25.02
C ALA A 194 -3.56 12.58 -24.74
N GLU A 195 -4.86 12.78 -24.47
CA GLU A 195 -5.37 14.11 -24.08
C GLU A 195 -4.70 14.63 -22.80
N PHE A 196 -4.59 13.78 -21.77
CA PHE A 196 -3.92 14.16 -20.52
C PHE A 196 -2.45 14.54 -20.74
N LEU A 197 -1.72 13.76 -21.55
CA LEU A 197 -0.29 13.97 -21.80
C LEU A 197 0.02 15.21 -22.66
N GLN A 198 -0.95 15.76 -23.38
CA GLN A 198 -0.77 17.00 -24.15
C GLN A 198 -0.61 18.22 -23.24
N ASP A 199 -1.29 18.24 -22.09
CA ASP A 199 -1.26 19.36 -21.14
C ASP A 199 -1.51 18.84 -19.71
N PRO A 200 -0.57 18.10 -19.10
CA PRO A 200 -0.79 17.45 -17.82
C PRO A 200 -1.05 18.46 -16.69
N ASP A 201 -0.42 19.63 -16.72
CA ASP A 201 -0.59 20.67 -15.69
C ASP A 201 -2.00 21.27 -15.69
N ARG A 202 -2.71 21.25 -16.83
CA ARG A 202 -4.12 21.65 -16.91
C ARG A 202 -5.06 20.64 -16.24
N TYR A 203 -4.74 19.35 -16.31
CA TYR A 203 -5.64 18.28 -15.85
C TYR A 203 -5.27 17.73 -14.47
N TYR A 204 -4.03 17.93 -14.02
CA TYR A 204 -3.52 17.47 -12.75
C TYR A 204 -3.68 18.52 -11.65
N ASP A 205 -4.29 18.13 -10.54
CA ASP A 205 -4.30 18.89 -9.29
C ASP A 205 -3.81 17.97 -8.18
N PRO A 206 -2.70 18.28 -7.48
CA PRO A 206 -2.16 17.43 -6.42
C PRO A 206 -3.13 17.25 -5.24
N ASN A 207 -4.08 18.17 -5.05
CA ASN A 207 -5.11 18.07 -4.00
C ASN A 207 -6.36 17.30 -4.46
N GLY A 208 -6.39 16.85 -5.72
CA GLY A 208 -7.48 16.07 -6.26
C GLY A 208 -7.63 14.73 -5.56
N PHE A 209 -8.87 14.27 -5.40
CA PHE A 209 -9.15 12.94 -4.86
C PHE A 209 -8.43 11.86 -5.67
N ASN A 210 -7.62 11.03 -5.00
CA ASN A 210 -6.78 10.00 -5.61
C ASN A 210 -5.77 10.50 -6.66
N ALA A 211 -5.40 11.79 -6.65
CA ALA A 211 -4.46 12.35 -7.61
C ALA A 211 -3.06 11.70 -7.58
N HIS A 212 -2.67 11.07 -6.47
CA HIS A 212 -1.39 10.37 -6.34
C HIS A 212 -1.17 9.27 -7.39
N TYR A 213 -2.23 8.66 -7.95
CA TYR A 213 -2.11 7.69 -9.04
C TYR A 213 -1.68 8.30 -10.39
N LEU A 214 -1.78 9.63 -10.53
CA LEU A 214 -1.48 10.36 -11.77
C LEU A 214 -0.12 11.04 -11.80
N ARG A 215 0.71 10.90 -10.75
CA ARG A 215 2.05 11.51 -10.74
C ARG A 215 3.02 10.69 -9.91
N ASN A 216 4.12 10.28 -10.52
CA ASN A 216 5.27 9.62 -9.89
C ASN A 216 4.88 8.60 -8.79
N LEU A 217 4.01 7.65 -9.15
CA LEU A 217 3.37 6.72 -8.21
C LEU A 217 4.39 5.82 -7.48
N LEU A 218 5.50 5.42 -8.12
CA LEU A 218 6.56 4.66 -7.45
C LEU A 218 7.16 5.43 -6.28
N PHE A 219 7.39 6.72 -6.45
CA PHE A 219 7.95 7.58 -5.41
C PHE A 219 6.95 7.80 -4.27
N PHE A 220 5.65 7.90 -4.61
CA PHE A 220 4.57 7.93 -3.64
C PHE A 220 4.49 6.65 -2.81
N ASP A 221 4.52 5.47 -3.45
CA ASP A 221 4.50 4.16 -2.78
C ASP A 221 5.69 4.00 -1.82
N LEU A 222 6.87 4.50 -2.22
CA LEU A 222 8.09 4.56 -1.42
C LEU A 222 8.03 5.54 -0.23
N GLY A 223 6.92 6.27 -0.08
CA GLY A 223 6.69 7.19 1.03
C GLY A 223 7.18 8.62 0.78
N TYR A 224 7.71 8.91 -0.41
CA TYR A 224 8.22 10.24 -0.73
C TYR A 224 7.14 11.16 -1.28
N ASP A 225 7.48 12.44 -1.45
CA ASP A 225 6.64 13.43 -2.10
C ASP A 225 6.70 13.26 -3.62
N ASN A 226 5.61 12.78 -4.21
CA ASN A 226 5.51 12.56 -5.65
C ASN A 226 5.32 13.86 -6.47
N SER A 227 5.21 15.01 -5.81
CA SER A 227 5.23 16.34 -6.43
C SER A 227 6.62 16.99 -6.44
N LEU A 228 7.61 16.33 -5.81
CA LEU A 228 9.00 16.81 -5.75
C LEU A 228 9.53 17.19 -7.13
N ASP A 229 10.18 18.34 -7.20
CA ASP A 229 10.87 18.81 -8.41
C ASP A 229 11.94 17.78 -8.81
N PRO A 230 11.91 17.23 -10.05
CA PRO A 230 12.92 16.29 -10.53
C PRO A 230 14.36 16.83 -10.48
N SER A 231 14.54 18.14 -10.47
CA SER A 231 15.85 18.80 -10.35
C SER A 231 16.31 19.01 -8.89
N SER A 232 15.45 18.71 -7.91
CA SER A 232 15.79 18.82 -6.49
C SER A 232 16.90 17.82 -6.13
N PRO A 233 17.93 18.23 -5.36
CA PRO A 233 18.94 17.30 -4.85
C PRO A 233 18.35 16.20 -3.96
N GLN A 234 17.16 16.43 -3.38
CA GLN A 234 16.44 15.43 -2.58
C GLN A 234 16.08 14.18 -3.40
N VAL A 235 15.93 14.29 -4.72
CA VAL A 235 15.70 13.12 -5.59
C VAL A 235 16.85 12.13 -5.45
N GLN A 236 18.10 12.63 -5.55
CA GLN A 236 19.29 11.78 -5.42
C GLN A 236 19.43 11.24 -3.99
N GLU A 237 19.11 12.05 -2.97
CA GLU A 237 19.14 11.61 -1.58
C GLU A 237 18.17 10.44 -1.34
N HIS A 238 16.96 10.53 -1.87
CA HIS A 238 15.94 9.49 -1.76
C HIS A 238 16.30 8.22 -2.56
N ILE A 239 16.92 8.35 -3.75
CA ILE A 239 17.45 7.19 -4.49
C ILE A 239 18.50 6.46 -3.65
N LEU A 240 19.47 7.18 -3.08
CA LEU A 240 20.49 6.58 -2.21
C LEU A 240 19.90 5.98 -0.93
N GLU A 241 18.81 6.55 -0.42
CA GLU A 241 18.07 5.99 0.71
C GLU A 241 17.41 4.65 0.37
N VAL A 242 16.82 4.53 -0.82
CA VAL A 242 16.28 3.27 -1.34
C VAL A 242 17.39 2.23 -1.49
N GLU A 243 18.52 2.60 -2.12
CA GLU A 243 19.68 1.70 -2.27
C GLU A 243 20.21 1.18 -0.92
N ARG A 244 20.20 2.01 0.12
CA ARG A 244 20.64 1.59 1.46
C ARG A 244 19.64 0.71 2.20
N ARG A 245 18.33 0.89 1.96
CA ARG A 245 17.26 0.23 2.73
C ARG A 245 16.82 -1.09 2.13
N PHE A 246 16.88 -1.23 0.82
CA PHE A 246 16.42 -2.42 0.12
C PHE A 246 17.62 -3.28 -0.29
N HIS A 247 17.57 -4.56 0.09
CA HIS A 247 18.59 -5.55 -0.25
C HIS A 247 18.48 -5.96 -1.73
N LEU A 248 17.29 -5.87 -2.31
CA LEU A 248 17.03 -6.08 -3.72
C LEU A 248 15.87 -5.23 -4.20
N VAL A 249 16.08 -4.54 -5.32
CA VAL A 249 15.04 -3.84 -6.08
C VAL A 249 14.84 -4.63 -7.37
N LEU A 250 13.72 -5.36 -7.45
CA LEU A 250 13.36 -6.11 -8.65
C LEU A 250 12.91 -5.15 -9.76
N LEU A 251 13.12 -5.52 -11.01
CA LEU A 251 12.64 -4.75 -12.17
C LEU A 251 11.59 -5.56 -12.92
N GLN A 252 10.42 -4.95 -13.11
CA GLN A 252 9.30 -5.57 -13.82
C GLN A 252 9.66 -5.99 -15.25
N GLU A 253 10.53 -5.22 -15.92
CA GLU A 253 11.01 -5.52 -17.27
C GLU A 253 11.94 -6.74 -17.33
N TYR A 254 12.51 -7.15 -16.21
CA TYR A 254 13.43 -8.28 -16.04
C TYR A 254 12.93 -9.19 -14.92
N PHE A 255 11.62 -9.48 -14.93
CA PHE A 255 10.96 -10.10 -13.78
C PHE A 255 11.52 -11.49 -13.48
N ASP A 256 11.76 -12.32 -14.51
CA ASP A 256 12.28 -13.68 -14.35
C ASP A 256 13.71 -13.66 -13.81
N GLU A 257 14.57 -12.79 -14.35
CA GLU A 257 15.94 -12.60 -13.86
C GLU A 257 15.93 -12.06 -12.42
N SER A 258 15.02 -11.13 -12.12
CA SER A 258 14.83 -10.60 -10.77
C SER A 258 14.40 -11.68 -9.78
N LEU A 259 13.60 -12.66 -10.21
CA LEU A 259 13.22 -13.81 -9.38
C LEU A 259 14.39 -14.76 -9.14
N VAL A 260 15.31 -14.93 -10.09
CA VAL A 260 16.56 -15.68 -9.88
C VAL A 260 17.40 -15.00 -8.80
N LEU A 261 17.59 -13.67 -8.89
CA LEU A 261 18.31 -12.90 -7.88
C LEU A 261 17.61 -12.97 -6.50
N LEU A 262 16.27 -12.92 -6.48
CA LEU A 262 15.50 -13.05 -5.26
C LEU A 262 15.68 -14.44 -4.63
N LYS A 263 15.62 -15.50 -5.43
CA LYS A 263 15.86 -16.87 -5.00
C LYS A 263 17.22 -17.01 -4.34
N ASP A 264 18.27 -16.49 -4.98
CA ASP A 264 19.63 -16.56 -4.47
C ASP A 264 19.81 -15.73 -3.20
N LEU A 265 19.27 -14.49 -3.16
CA LEU A 265 19.31 -13.62 -1.98
C LEU A 265 18.63 -14.26 -0.76
N LEU A 266 17.51 -14.93 -0.98
CA LEU A 266 16.73 -15.55 0.09
C LEU A 266 17.16 -16.98 0.39
N CYS A 267 18.09 -17.54 -0.40
CA CYS A 267 18.49 -18.94 -0.33
C CYS A 267 17.29 -19.89 -0.40
N TRP A 268 16.38 -19.59 -1.33
CA TRP A 268 15.19 -20.38 -1.62
C TRP A 268 15.45 -21.38 -2.73
N GLU A 269 14.56 -22.37 -2.84
CA GLU A 269 14.58 -23.27 -3.98
C GLU A 269 13.84 -22.65 -5.17
N LEU A 270 14.11 -23.15 -6.38
CA LEU A 270 13.44 -22.67 -7.58
C LEU A 270 11.91 -22.83 -7.47
N GLU A 271 11.45 -23.92 -6.85
CA GLU A 271 10.03 -24.20 -6.62
C GLU A 271 9.31 -23.14 -5.78
N ASP A 272 10.04 -22.44 -4.91
CA ASP A 272 9.48 -21.41 -4.03
C ASP A 272 9.16 -20.11 -4.77
N VAL A 273 9.84 -19.83 -5.89
CA VAL A 273 9.64 -18.62 -6.71
C VAL A 273 8.82 -18.85 -7.98
N LEU A 274 8.37 -20.08 -8.24
CA LEU A 274 7.51 -20.37 -9.39
C LEU A 274 6.20 -19.59 -9.30
N TYR A 275 5.71 -19.10 -10.43
CA TYR A 275 4.42 -18.42 -10.51
C TYR A 275 3.67 -18.79 -11.78
N PHE A 276 2.36 -18.62 -11.76
CA PHE A 276 1.54 -18.76 -12.95
C PHE A 276 1.43 -17.43 -13.65
N LYS A 277 1.74 -17.40 -14.95
CA LYS A 277 1.49 -16.25 -15.78
C LYS A 277 -0.02 -16.13 -16.03
N LEU A 278 -0.65 -15.23 -15.29
CA LEU A 278 -2.03 -14.82 -15.51
C LEU A 278 -2.01 -13.60 -16.43
N ASN A 279 -2.13 -13.86 -17.73
CA ASN A 279 -2.05 -12.94 -18.89
C ASN A 279 -0.62 -12.64 -19.37
#